data_AF-F8JXA9-F1
#
_entry.id   AF-F8JXA9-F1
#
_cell.length_a   1.000
_cell.length_b   1.000
_cell.length_c   1.000
_cell.angle_alpha   90.00
_cell.angle_beta   90.00
_cell.angle_gamma   90.00
#
_symmetry.space_group_name_H-M   'P 1'
#
loop_
_entity.id
_entity.type
_entity.pdbx_description
1 polymer ?
#
loop_
_entity_poly.entity_id
_entity_poly.type
_entity_poly.pdbx_seq_one_letter_code
_entity_poly.pdbx_strand_id
1 'polypeptide(L)' 'MRSPDARARTVRDALADATGRVPEITASAEAIRIEVTLPGEITPETLSPIRKTLGVADRFGHSLTRAGSIVWAEITRHP' A
#
# COMPACT_ATOMS: atom_id res chain seq x y z
N MET A 1 17.87 2.03 -10.52
CA MET A 1 16.44 1.70 -10.30
C MET A 1 16.35 0.67 -9.19
N ARG A 2 15.56 0.86 -8.13
CA ARG A 2 15.38 -0.19 -7.10
C ARG A 2 14.62 -1.37 -7.71
N SER A 3 14.94 -2.60 -7.31
CA SER A 3 14.17 -3.78 -7.76
C SER A 3 12.69 -3.65 -7.33
N PRO A 4 11.74 -4.27 -8.05
CA PRO A 4 10.33 -4.32 -7.65
C PRO A 4 10.14 -4.73 -6.19
N ASP A 5 10.89 -5.74 -5.73
CA ASP A 5 10.84 -6.22 -4.34
C ASP A 5 11.35 -5.17 -3.33
N ALA A 6 12.37 -4.38 -3.67
CA ALA A 6 12.83 -3.29 -2.81
C ALA A 6 11.84 -2.12 -2.75
N ARG A 7 11.17 -1.81 -3.88
CA ARG A 7 10.07 -0.83 -3.92
C ARG A 7 8.90 -1.32 -3.06
N ALA A 8 8.48 -2.57 -3.22
CA ALA A 8 7.39 -3.17 -2.46
C ALA A 8 7.66 -3.16 -0.94
N ARG A 9 8.88 -3.49 -0.50
CA ARG A 9 9.28 -3.36 0.92
C ARG A 9 9.17 -1.92 1.42
N THR A 10 9.66 -0.96 0.63
CA THR A 10 9.56 0.46 0.99
C THR A 10 8.10 0.90 1.15
N VAL A 11 7.22 0.48 0.24
CA VAL A 11 5.78 0.77 0.31
C VAL A 11 5.13 0.10 1.52
N ARG A 12 5.44 -1.17 1.78
CA ARG A 12 4.95 -1.89 2.96
C ARG A 12 5.32 -1.14 4.25
N ASP A 13 6.59 -0.78 4.41
CA ASP A 13 7.06 -0.14 5.64
C ASP A 13 6.40 1.22 5.84
N ALA A 14 6.29 2.03 4.78
CA ALA A 14 5.62 3.31 4.85
C ALA A 14 4.10 3.21 5.12
N LEU A 15 3.41 2.21 4.57
CA LEU A 15 2.00 1.95 4.90
C LEU A 15 1.84 1.44 6.34
N ALA A 16 2.78 0.63 6.84
CA ALA A 16 2.76 0.16 8.21
C ALA A 16 2.90 1.32 9.20
N ASP A 17 3.88 2.19 8.97
CA ASP A 17 4.11 3.39 9.78
C ASP A 17 2.90 4.33 9.74
N ALA A 18 2.32 4.55 8.56
CA ALA A 18 1.21 5.48 8.40
C ALA A 18 -0.11 4.97 9.02
N THR A 19 -0.33 3.66 9.06
CA THR A 19 -1.61 3.08 9.50
C THR A 19 -1.55 2.42 10.89
N GLY A 20 -0.36 2.18 11.43
CA GLY A 20 -0.14 1.38 12.63
C GLY A 20 -0.57 -0.09 12.46
N ARG A 21 -0.67 -0.59 11.23
CA ARG A 21 -1.15 -1.93 10.89
C ARG A 21 -0.18 -2.63 9.96
N VAL A 22 -0.14 -3.96 10.02
CA VAL A 22 0.74 -4.75 9.16
C VAL A 22 0.11 -4.90 7.78
N PRO A 23 0.74 -4.41 6.70
CA PRO A 23 0.23 -4.63 5.35
C PRO A 23 0.47 -6.07 4.90
N GLU A 24 -0.51 -6.61 4.20
CA GLU A 24 -0.43 -7.90 3.53
C GLU A 24 0.26 -7.74 2.17
N ILE A 25 1.06 -8.74 1.78
CA ILE A 25 1.76 -8.77 0.49
C ILE A 25 1.29 -9.98 -0.29
N THR A 26 0.80 -9.73 -1.50
CA THR A 26 0.51 -10.76 -2.49
C THR A 26 1.41 -10.53 -3.70
N ALA A 27 2.29 -11.48 -3.97
CA ALA A 27 3.21 -11.43 -5.11
C ALA A 27 2.77 -12.39 -6.22
N SER A 28 2.86 -11.93 -7.46
CA SER A 28 2.72 -12.74 -8.67
C SER A 28 3.93 -12.55 -9.58
N ALA A 29 3.93 -13.25 -10.73
CA ALA A 29 4.94 -13.07 -11.77
C ALA A 29 4.91 -11.66 -12.39
N GLU A 30 3.75 -11.01 -12.41
CA GLU A 30 3.55 -9.71 -13.06
C GLU A 30 3.71 -8.52 -12.12
N ALA A 31 3.33 -8.69 -10.85
CA ALA A 31 3.29 -7.57 -9.90
C ALA A 31 3.41 -8.01 -8.44
N ILE A 32 3.67 -7.04 -7.58
CA ILE A 32 3.63 -7.17 -6.13
C ILE A 32 2.56 -6.21 -5.62
N ARG A 33 1.53 -6.75 -4.98
CA ARG A 33 0.43 -6.00 -4.39
C ARG A 33 0.60 -5.94 -2.88
N ILE A 34 0.47 -4.74 -2.33
CA ILE A 34 0.55 -4.44 -0.90
C ILE A 34 -0.80 -3.87 -0.47
N GLU A 35 -1.44 -4.49 0.52
CA GLU A 35 -2.78 -4.12 0.98
C GLU A 35 -2.76 -3.85 2.47
N VAL A 36 -3.47 -2.82 2.93
CA VAL A 36 -3.63 -2.56 4.36
C VAL A 36 -5.04 -2.07 4.64
N THR A 37 -5.65 -2.63 5.70
CA THR A 37 -6.94 -2.15 6.18
C THR A 37 -6.72 -0.85 6.93
N LEU A 38 -7.41 0.20 6.54
CA LEU A 38 -7.37 1.50 7.21
C LEU A 38 -7.98 1.44 8.61
N PRO A 39 -7.49 2.26 9.56
CA PRO A 39 -8.19 2.47 10.83
C PRO A 39 -9.57 3.08 10.59
N GLY A 40 -10.51 2.85 11.51
CA GLY A 40 -11.89 3.33 11.38
C GLY A 40 -12.02 4.86 11.34
N GLU A 41 -11.15 5.56 12.07
CA GLU A 41 -11.01 7.00 12.01
C GLU A 41 -9.71 7.36 11.29
N ILE A 42 -9.80 8.25 10.28
CA ILE A 42 -8.65 8.71 9.51
C ILE A 42 -8.57 10.23 9.64
N THR A 43 -7.51 10.69 10.27
CA THR A 43 -7.20 12.11 10.34
C THR A 43 -6.49 12.56 9.06
N PRO A 44 -6.50 13.87 8.73
CA PRO A 44 -5.70 14.41 7.63
C PRO A 44 -4.20 14.07 7.76
N GLU A 45 -3.69 14.01 8.99
CA GLU A 45 -2.29 13.68 9.30
C GLU A 45 -1.94 12.23 8.94
N THR A 46 -2.87 11.29 9.11
CA THR A 46 -2.72 9.89 8.67
C THR A 46 -2.94 9.75 7.17
N LEU A 47 -3.90 10.49 6.60
CA LEU A 47 -4.26 10.39 5.19
C LEU A 47 -3.17 10.88 4.23
N SER A 48 -2.44 11.93 4.60
CA SER A 48 -1.39 12.52 3.75
C SER A 48 -0.20 11.55 3.50
N PRO A 49 0.41 10.92 4.52
CA PRO A 49 1.42 9.87 4.36
C PRO A 49 0.92 8.66 3.55
N ILE A 50 -0.33 8.22 3.77
CA ILE A 50 -0.93 7.13 2.98
C ILE A 50 -0.97 7.51 1.51
N ARG A 51 -1.54 8.69 1.17
CA ARG A 51 -1.62 9.16 -0.22
C ARG A 51 -0.24 9.32 -0.87
N LYS A 52 0.72 9.88 -0.16
CA LYS A 52 2.10 10.01 -0.63
C LYS A 52 2.71 8.64 -0.93
N THR A 53 2.47 7.66 -0.06
CA THR A 53 2.96 6.29 -0.23
C THR A 53 2.30 5.60 -1.42
N LEU A 54 0.98 5.73 -1.59
CA LEU A 54 0.27 5.17 -2.74
C LEU A 54 0.74 5.78 -4.06
N GLY A 55 1.07 7.06 -4.08
CA GLY A 55 1.54 7.78 -5.27
C GLY A 55 2.90 7.33 -5.83
N VAL A 56 3.66 6.49 -5.11
CA VAL A 56 4.93 5.92 -5.62
C VAL A 56 4.75 4.57 -6.32
N ALA A 57 3.55 4.01 -6.23
CA ALA A 57 3.19 2.74 -6.85
C ALA A 57 2.80 2.94 -8.31
N ASP A 58 2.92 1.87 -9.11
CA ASP A 58 2.57 1.91 -10.52
C ASP A 58 1.04 1.95 -10.69
N ARG A 59 0.32 1.28 -9.78
CA ARG A 59 -1.14 1.39 -9.61
C ARG A 59 -1.49 1.42 -8.14
N PHE A 60 -2.58 2.10 -7.78
CA PHE A 60 -3.08 2.11 -6.42
C PHE A 60 -4.60 2.29 -6.42
N GLY A 61 -5.21 2.00 -5.28
CA GLY A 61 -6.64 2.22 -5.10
C GLY A 61 -7.10 1.90 -3.69
N HIS A 62 -8.41 1.80 -3.54
CA HIS A 62 -9.04 1.41 -2.30
C HIS A 62 -10.27 0.54 -2.58
N SER A 63 -10.73 -0.17 -1.56
CA SER A 63 -11.93 -1.00 -1.61
C SER A 63 -12.62 -0.96 -0.26
N LEU A 64 -13.94 -0.85 -0.27
CA LEU A 64 -14.74 -0.92 0.94
C LEU A 64 -15.22 -2.37 1.13
N THR A 65 -14.85 -2.98 2.25
CA THR A 65 -15.27 -4.34 2.62
C THR A 65 -16.15 -4.30 3.87
N ARG A 66 -16.78 -5.43 4.20
CA ARG A 66 -17.49 -5.57 5.49
C ARG A 66 -16.58 -5.40 6.71
N ALA A 67 -15.27 -5.67 6.56
CA ALA A 67 -14.28 -5.53 7.63
C ALA A 67 -13.66 -4.12 7.73
N GLY A 68 -13.99 -3.23 6.79
CA GLY A 68 -13.48 -1.86 6.73
C GLY A 68 -12.93 -1.48 5.35
N SER A 69 -12.37 -0.27 5.28
CA SER A 69 -11.73 0.26 4.08
C SER A 69 -10.32 -0.32 3.93
N ILE A 70 -10.00 -0.87 2.76
CA ILE A 70 -8.66 -1.36 2.41
C ILE A 70 -8.06 -0.39 1.39
N VAL A 71 -6.81 -0.01 1.56
CA VAL A 71 -6.02 0.64 0.51
C VAL A 71 -4.99 -0.33 -0.02
N TRP A 72 -4.64 -0.16 -1.28
CA TRP A 72 -3.69 -1.04 -1.95
C TRP A 72 -2.79 -0.28 -2.90
N ALA A 73 -1.56 -0.78 -3.01
CA ALA A 73 -0.53 -0.33 -3.94
C ALA A 73 0.02 -1.53 -4.70
N GLU A 74 0.27 -1.37 -5.99
CA GLU A 74 0.76 -2.40 -6.89
C GLU A 74 2.03 -1.92 -7.59
N ILE A 75 3.08 -2.74 -7.52
CA ILE A 75 4.38 -2.52 -8.14
C ILE A 75 4.53 -3.56 -9.27
N THR A 76 4.65 -3.12 -10.51
CA THR A 76 4.86 -4.04 -11.65
C THR A 76 6.29 -4.57 -11.64
N ARG A 77 6.46 -5.84 -11.99
CA ARG A 77 7.79 -6.46 -12.16
C ARG A 77 8.38 -6.14 -13.53
N HIS A 78 7.53 -5.93 -14.52
CA HIS A 78 7.88 -5.56 -15.89
C HIS A 78 7.28 -4.17 -16.21
N PRO A 79 8.09 -3.24 -16.74
CA PRO A 79 7.64 -1.90 -17.13
C PRO A 79 6.84 -1.90 -18.44
#